data_AF-A0A349FHZ3-F1
#
_entry.id   AF-A0A349FHZ3-F1
#
_cell.length_a   1.000
_cell.length_b   1.000
_cell.length_c   1.000
_cell.angle_alpha   90.00
_cell.angle_beta   90.00
_cell.angle_gamma   90.00
#
_symmetry.space_group_name_H-M   'P 1'
#
loop_
_entity.id
_entity.type
_entity.pdbx_description
1 polymer ?
#
loop_
_entity_poly.entity_id
_entity_poly.type
_entity_poly.pdbx_seq_one_letter_code
_entity_poly.pdbx_strand_id
1 'polypeptide(L)' 'LEALERASEHLDIGQQQLEGYMAGEILAEELRIAQQHLNEITGEFSSDDLLGRIFSSFCIGK' A
#
# COMPACT_ATOMS: atom_id res chain seq x y z
N LEU A 1 -15.65 -3.72 1.83
CA LEU A 1 -15.37 -4.75 0.81
C LEU A 1 -14.96 -4.11 -0.51
N GLU A 2 -15.65 -3.06 -0.95
CA GLU A 2 -15.30 -2.26 -2.14
C GLU A 2 -13.80 -1.90 -2.28
N ALA A 3 -13.14 -1.44 -1.20
CA ALA A 3 -11.70 -1.13 -1.25
C ALA A 3 -10.81 -2.36 -1.54
N LEU A 4 -11.18 -3.56 -1.08
CA LEU A 4 -10.46 -4.79 -1.43
C LEU A 4 -10.71 -5.19 -2.88
N GLU A 5 -11.94 -5.02 -3.37
CA GLU A 5 -12.30 -5.30 -4.76
C GLU A 5 -11.52 -4.39 -5.72
N ARG A 6 -11.47 -3.08 -5.42
CA ARG A 6 -10.67 -2.12 -6.21
C ARG A 6 -9.19 -2.43 -6.16
N ALA A 7 -8.65 -2.74 -4.98
CA ALA A 7 -7.24 -3.14 -4.87
C ALA A 7 -6.94 -4.38 -5.72
N SER A 8 -7.83 -5.38 -5.72
CA SER A 8 -7.69 -6.58 -6.55
C SER A 8 -7.75 -6.27 -8.04
N GLU A 9 -8.65 -5.39 -8.47
CA GLU A 9 -8.76 -4.97 -9.88
C GLU A 9 -7.45 -4.34 -10.38
N HIS A 10 -6.85 -3.44 -9.60
CA HIS A 10 -5.56 -2.83 -9.94
C HIS A 10 -4.42 -3.86 -9.98
N LEU A 11 -4.41 -4.86 -9.08
CA LEU A 11 -3.43 -5.95 -9.15
C LEU A 11 -3.56 -6.76 -10.44
N ASP A 12 -4.78 -7.10 -10.85
CA ASP A 12 -5.04 -7.83 -12.08
C ASP A 12 -4.61 -7.03 -13.32
N ILE A 13 -4.90 -5.72 -13.36
CA ILE A 13 -4.46 -4.82 -14.43
C ILE A 13 -2.93 -4.78 -14.50
N GLY A 14 -2.27 -4.53 -13.37
CA GLY A 14 -0.81 -4.46 -13.29
C GLY A 14 -0.14 -5.77 -13.75
N GLN A 15 -0.71 -6.92 -13.34
CA GLN A 15 -0.22 -8.23 -13.78
C GLN A 15 -0.35 -8.41 -15.29
N GLN A 16 -1.52 -8.10 -15.86
CA GLN A 16 -1.75 -8.20 -17.30
C GLN A 16 -0.80 -7.30 -18.10
N GLN A 17 -0.53 -6.08 -17.60
CA GLN A 17 0.38 -5.14 -18.24
C GLN A 17 1.84 -5.62 -18.19
N LEU A 18 2.27 -6.19 -17.05
CA LEU A 18 3.60 -6.78 -16.94
C LEU A 18 3.75 -8.00 -17.86
N GLU A 19 2.82 -8.95 -17.82
CA GLU A 19 2.94 -10.21 -18.58
C GLU A 19 2.72 -10.02 -20.08
N GLY A 20 1.80 -9.12 -20.47
CA GLY A 20 1.47 -8.87 -21.87
C GLY A 20 2.44 -7.94 -22.58
N TYR A 21 2.98 -6.94 -21.88
CA TYR A 21 3.74 -5.83 -22.50
C TYR A 21 5.10 -5.58 -21.85
N MET A 22 5.49 -6.35 -20.83
CA MET A 22 6.69 -6.08 -20.01
C MET A 22 6.70 -4.66 -19.40
N ALA A 23 5.51 -4.08 -19.21
CA ALA A 23 5.33 -2.70 -18.78
C ALA A 23 5.45 -2.57 -17.25
N GLY A 24 6.68 -2.73 -16.75
CA GLY A 24 6.96 -2.67 -15.31
C GLY A 24 6.62 -1.32 -14.66
N GLU A 25 6.67 -0.23 -15.41
CA GLU A 25 6.27 1.10 -14.91
C GLU A 25 4.76 1.19 -14.63
N ILE A 26 3.93 0.53 -15.45
CA ILE A 26 2.49 0.47 -15.25
C ILE A 26 2.18 -0.41 -14.05
N LEU A 27 2.82 -1.58 -13.93
CA LEU A 27 2.68 -2.41 -12.74
C LEU A 27 3.02 -1.63 -11.45
N ALA A 28 4.10 -0.85 -11.46
CA ALA A 28 4.48 -0.06 -10.29
C ALA A 28 3.41 0.97 -9.89
N GLU A 29 2.77 1.62 -10.86
CA GLU A 29 1.68 2.56 -10.62
C GLU A 29 0.40 1.86 -10.13
N GLU A 30 0.02 0.75 -10.75
CA GLU A 30 -1.14 -0.05 -10.33
C GLU A 30 -0.97 -0.57 -8.88
N LEU A 31 0.24 -1.00 -8.51
CA LEU A 31 0.56 -1.38 -7.13
C LEU A 31 0.43 -0.20 -6.15
N ARG A 32 0.83 1.00 -6.57
CA ARG A 32 0.68 2.23 -5.76
C ARG A 32 -0.80 2.53 -5.53
N ILE A 33 -1.64 2.41 -6.55
CA ILE A 33 -3.09 2.66 -6.43
C ILE A 33 -3.76 1.58 -5.58
N ALA A 34 -3.43 0.30 -5.79
CA ALA A 34 -3.92 -0.80 -4.97
C ALA A 34 -3.60 -0.57 -3.48
N GLN A 35 -2.38 -0.13 -3.16
CA GLN A 35 -1.98 0.25 -1.80
C GLN A 35 -2.85 1.37 -1.23
N GLN A 36 -3.17 2.40 -2.02
CA GLN A 36 -4.02 3.50 -1.56
C GLN A 36 -5.42 3.01 -1.15
N HIS A 37 -6.03 2.10 -1.92
CA HIS A 37 -7.30 1.50 -1.53
C HIS A 37 -7.19 0.64 -0.26
N LEU A 38 -6.09 -0.11 -0.10
CA LEU A 38 -5.86 -0.87 1.14
C LEU A 38 -5.72 0.05 2.36
N ASN A 39 -5.10 1.22 2.21
CA ASN A 39 -4.97 2.22 3.26
C ASN A 39 -6.34 2.78 3.73
N GLU A 40 -7.37 2.78 2.88
CA GLU A 40 -8.74 3.15 3.29
C GLU A 40 -9.30 2.19 4.36
N ILE A 41 -8.82 0.94 4.38
CA ILE A 41 -9.28 -0.11 5.31
C ILE A 41 -8.42 -0.13 6.57
N THR A 42 -7.09 -0.05 6.40
CA THR A 42 -6.14 -0.19 7.52
C THR A 42 -5.89 1.13 8.25
N GLY A 43 -6.30 2.25 7.67
CA GLY A 43 -5.75 3.56 7.99
C GLY A 43 -4.40 3.77 7.29
N GLU A 44 -4.00 5.03 7.16
CA GLU A 44 -2.68 5.41 6.66
C GLU A 44 -1.63 5.11 7.75
N PHE A 45 -0.60 4.32 7.42
CA PHE A 45 0.56 4.18 8.28
C PHE A 45 1.54 5.30 7.95
N SER A 46 1.41 6.40 8.69
CA SER A 46 2.19 7.60 8.47
C SER A 46 3.62 7.46 8.98
N SER A 47 4.48 8.41 8.60
CA SER A 47 5.80 8.52 9.21
C SER A 47 5.71 8.75 10.72
N ASP A 48 4.66 9.41 11.22
CA ASP A 48 4.44 9.60 12.65
C ASP A 48 4.05 8.29 13.36
N ASP A 49 3.29 7.40 12.73
CA ASP A 49 2.99 6.07 13.27
C ASP A 49 4.27 5.22 13.38
N LEU A 50 5.15 5.34 12.38
CA LEU A 50 6.47 4.71 12.41
C LEU A 50 7.34 5.26 13.55
N LEU A 51 7.44 6.59 13.67
CA LEU A 51 8.21 7.24 14.73
C LEU A 51 7.65 6.91 16.11
N GLY A 52 6.33 6.97 16.27
CA GLY A 52 5.62 6.58 17.49
C GLY A 52 5.95 5.15 17.88
N ARG A 53 6.03 4.21 16.93
CA ARG A 53 6.42 2.83 17.21
C ARG A 53 7.89 2.68 17.61
N ILE A 54 8.81 3.35 16.91
CA ILE A 54 10.24 3.36 17.26
C ILE A 54 10.44 3.90 18.69
N PHE A 55 9.75 4.99 19.04
CA PHE A 55 9.88 5.64 20.34
C PHE A 55 9.01 5.04 21.45
N SER A 56 7.98 4.25 21.13
CA SER A 56 7.15 3.55 22.12
C SER A 56 7.92 2.55 22.99
N SER A 57 9.04 2.04 22.47
CA SER A 57 9.99 1.17 23.21
C SER A 57 11.03 1.94 24.02
N PHE A 58 11.16 3.26 23.83
CA PHE A 58 11.94 4.11 24.71
C PHE A 58 11.05 4.51 25.88
N CYS A 59 11.10 3.76 26.97
CA CYS A 59 10.62 4.24 28.25
C CYS A 59 11.32 5.58 28.54
N ILE A 60 10.62 6.71 28.30
CA ILE A 60 10.98 7.97 28.94
C ILE A 60 10.81 7.70 30.42
N GLY A 61 11.93 7.46 31.10
CA GLY A 61 11.98 7.17 32.51
C GLY A 61 11.17 8.19 33.31
N LYS A 62 10.39 7.68 34.24
CA LYS A 62 10.22 8.38 35.52
C LYS A 62 11.57 8.53 36.21
#